data_AF-A0A3D2T0Y0-F1
#
_entry.id   AF-A0A3D2T0Y0-F1
#
_cell.length_a   1.000
_cell.length_b   1.000
_cell.length_c   1.000
_cell.angle_alpha   90.00
_cell.angle_beta   90.00
_cell.angle_gamma   90.00
#
_symmetry.space_group_name_H-M   'P 1'
#
loop_
_entity.id
_entity.type
_entity.pdbx_description
1 polymer ?
#
loop_
_entity_poly.entity_id
_entity_poly.type
_entity_poly.pdbx_seq_one_letter_code
_entity_poly.pdbx_strand_id
1 'polypeptide(L)'
;IIDGIAPDDFVRVVREDPDRSGLLYAGTEHGVYVSFDDGGSWATLSYDLPDTPVTGLAVQDRDLVISTHGRSFWVLDDIETLRQVRADVAKADAHIFAPADAIRRSVPAVLDYYVSGSDREVRLDVLDGEGELVRTLFQGTRDEGTYRETWNLRYPGAVTFEGIVLEGGNPAIGPWSPPGRYEARLTVDGDVQVAAFNLKRDPRLTGVTDADLIVQFNLALAIRDAESKANGNVLLIRDVRTQVQASVMQSNDQELRELAEQFTDDISELETELYQVRNQSPKDKIAFPIRLNDRLTGLRNRLERGDAAPTAAYRRVYAELSAELAETMQALEVLFTEDLSRLNTELNRAGLPRVVIRDRLITE
;
A
#
# COMPACT_ATOMS: atom_id res chain seq x y z
N ILE A 1 -4.91 21.06 -42.33
CA ILE A 1 -4.80 20.01 -41.30
C ILE A 1 -4.09 20.66 -40.11
N ILE A 2 -4.80 21.53 -39.39
CA ILE A 2 -4.30 22.30 -38.21
C ILE A 2 -5.43 22.48 -37.17
N ASP A 3 -6.51 21.69 -37.27
CA ASP A 3 -7.64 21.86 -36.36
C ASP A 3 -7.19 21.53 -34.93
N GLY A 4 -7.41 22.44 -34.00
CA GLY A 4 -6.94 22.33 -32.60
C GLY A 4 -5.53 22.89 -32.30
N ILE A 5 -4.69 23.21 -33.29
CA ILE A 5 -3.44 23.96 -33.06
C ILE A 5 -3.73 25.46 -33.08
N ALA A 6 -3.19 26.20 -32.12
CA ALA A 6 -3.39 27.66 -32.06
C ALA A 6 -2.84 28.36 -33.32
N PRO A 7 -3.52 29.39 -33.85
CA PRO A 7 -3.15 30.02 -35.13
C PRO A 7 -1.74 30.64 -35.18
N ASP A 8 -1.21 31.04 -34.03
CA ASP A 8 0.11 31.66 -33.85
C ASP A 8 1.19 30.65 -33.42
N ASP A 9 0.84 29.37 -33.28
CA ASP A 9 1.74 28.34 -32.79
C ASP A 9 2.34 27.52 -33.94
N PHE A 10 3.56 27.88 -34.34
CA PHE A 10 4.22 27.29 -35.49
C PHE A 10 4.75 25.88 -35.18
N VAL A 11 4.32 24.88 -35.96
CA VAL A 11 4.83 23.52 -35.86
C VAL A 11 6.28 23.46 -36.35
N ARG A 12 7.20 23.05 -35.47
CA ARG A 12 8.63 22.91 -35.72
C ARG A 12 9.04 21.48 -36.08
N VAL A 13 8.37 20.50 -35.47
CA VAL A 13 8.69 19.08 -35.62
C VAL A 13 7.43 18.24 -35.53
N VAL A 14 7.33 17.20 -36.35
CA VAL A 14 6.28 16.18 -36.26
C VAL A 14 6.93 14.80 -36.20
N ARG A 15 6.39 13.91 -35.38
CA ARG A 15 6.79 12.50 -35.27
C ARG A 15 5.56 11.62 -35.22
N GLU A 16 5.57 10.54 -35.99
CA GLU A 16 4.59 9.46 -35.84
C GLU A 16 5.08 8.48 -34.78
N ASP A 17 4.15 7.92 -34.01
CA ASP A 17 4.45 6.83 -33.09
C ASP A 17 4.83 5.55 -33.85
N PRO A 18 5.95 4.88 -33.49
CA PRO A 18 6.42 3.71 -34.23
C PRO A 18 5.52 2.47 -34.06
N ASP A 19 4.74 2.41 -32.98
CA ASP A 19 3.91 1.24 -32.62
C ASP A 19 2.42 1.46 -32.98
N ARG A 20 1.99 2.70 -33.21
CA ARG A 20 0.64 3.05 -33.66
C ARG A 20 0.66 4.03 -34.83
N SER A 21 0.34 3.51 -36.01
CA SER A 21 0.13 4.36 -37.19
C SER A 21 -1.03 5.35 -36.97
N GLY A 22 -0.80 6.58 -37.42
CA GLY A 22 -1.75 7.70 -37.30
C GLY A 22 -1.85 8.36 -35.93
N LEU A 23 -1.08 7.89 -34.94
CA LEU A 23 -0.79 8.64 -33.73
C LEU A 23 0.40 9.55 -33.98
N LEU A 24 0.16 10.87 -34.01
CA LEU A 24 1.19 11.87 -34.31
C LEU A 24 1.44 12.77 -33.10
N TYR A 25 2.70 13.18 -32.94
CA TYR A 25 3.14 14.18 -31.99
C TYR A 25 3.71 15.38 -32.74
N ALA A 26 3.31 16.60 -32.36
CA ALA A 26 3.81 17.83 -32.94
C ALA A 26 4.42 18.73 -31.87
N GLY A 27 5.67 19.15 -32.07
CA GLY A 27 6.33 20.18 -31.26
C GLY A 27 6.20 21.54 -31.93
N THR A 28 5.83 22.55 -31.16
CA THR A 28 5.46 23.89 -31.65
C THR A 28 6.28 24.99 -30.95
N GLU A 29 5.90 26.26 -31.11
CA GLU A 29 6.53 27.37 -30.37
C GLU A 29 6.12 27.39 -28.90
N HIS A 30 4.95 26.85 -28.58
CA HIS A 30 4.32 26.94 -27.26
C HIS A 30 4.08 25.58 -26.58
N GLY A 31 4.55 24.47 -27.17
CA GLY A 31 4.57 23.18 -26.49
C GLY A 31 4.44 21.97 -27.42
N VAL A 32 3.70 20.95 -26.97
CA VAL A 32 3.49 19.69 -27.68
C VAL A 32 2.01 19.42 -27.88
N TYR A 33 1.64 18.90 -29.04
CA TYR A 33 0.31 18.41 -29.38
C TYR A 33 0.36 16.94 -29.76
N VAL A 34 -0.79 16.28 -29.63
CA VAL A 34 -1.04 14.91 -30.09
C VAL A 34 -2.22 14.90 -31.05
N SER A 35 -2.15 14.06 -32.08
CA SER A 35 -3.25 13.75 -32.98
C SER A 35 -3.47 12.24 -33.01
N PHE A 36 -4.73 11.82 -32.96
CA PHE A 36 -5.14 10.41 -32.98
C PHE A 36 -5.75 9.98 -34.32
N ASP A 37 -5.77 10.88 -35.31
CA ASP A 37 -6.51 10.77 -36.58
C ASP A 37 -5.68 11.25 -37.79
N ASP A 38 -4.41 10.83 -37.87
CA ASP A 38 -3.50 11.14 -38.98
C ASP A 38 -3.27 12.65 -39.19
N GLY A 39 -3.36 13.43 -38.11
CA GLY A 39 -3.19 14.88 -38.10
C GLY A 39 -4.50 15.65 -38.31
N GLY A 40 -5.62 14.98 -38.58
CA GLY A 40 -6.92 15.62 -38.82
C GLY A 40 -7.28 16.68 -37.78
N SER A 41 -7.14 16.31 -36.50
CA SER A 41 -7.34 17.14 -35.32
C SER A 41 -6.22 16.96 -34.29
N TRP A 42 -5.95 18.00 -33.51
CA TRP A 42 -4.87 18.06 -32.53
C TRP A 42 -5.39 18.46 -31.16
N ALA A 43 -4.86 17.82 -30.11
CA ALA A 43 -5.08 18.18 -28.72
C ALA A 43 -3.75 18.53 -28.06
N THR A 44 -3.76 19.46 -27.10
CA THR A 44 -2.55 19.79 -26.32
C THR A 44 -2.11 18.58 -25.49
N LEU A 45 -0.80 18.29 -25.53
CA LEU A 45 -0.11 17.29 -24.71
C LEU A 45 0.88 17.96 -23.74
N SER A 46 0.82 19.29 -23.62
CA SER A 46 1.81 20.06 -22.87
C SER A 46 1.71 19.94 -21.34
N TYR A 47 0.67 19.34 -20.74
CA TYR A 47 0.53 19.16 -19.27
C TYR A 47 1.16 20.29 -18.41
N ASP A 48 2.26 20.01 -17.69
CA ASP A 48 3.06 20.95 -16.90
C ASP A 48 4.33 21.44 -17.60
N LEU A 49 4.53 21.05 -18.87
CA LEU A 49 5.57 21.59 -19.75
C LEU A 49 5.42 23.11 -19.81
N PRO A 50 6.47 23.87 -19.46
CA PRO A 50 6.43 25.31 -19.57
C PRO A 50 6.22 25.75 -21.02
N ASP A 51 5.57 26.89 -21.21
CA ASP A 51 5.50 27.55 -22.51
C ASP A 51 6.91 27.82 -23.05
N THR A 52 7.33 27.02 -24.03
CA THR A 52 8.67 27.05 -24.62
C THR A 52 8.69 26.37 -25.98
N PRO A 53 9.55 26.84 -26.91
CA PRO A 53 9.65 26.19 -28.22
C PRO A 53 10.18 24.76 -28.13
N VAL A 54 9.47 23.84 -28.77
CA VAL A 54 9.86 22.43 -28.90
C VAL A 54 10.51 22.22 -30.26
N THR A 55 11.80 21.90 -30.25
CA THR A 55 12.62 21.80 -31.48
C THR A 55 12.86 20.38 -31.92
N GLY A 56 12.60 19.39 -31.05
CA GLY A 56 12.82 17.98 -31.35
C GLY A 56 11.90 17.07 -30.55
N LEU A 57 11.49 15.98 -31.18
CA LEU A 57 10.73 14.89 -30.58
C LEU A 57 11.40 13.56 -30.97
N ALA A 58 11.46 12.63 -30.02
CA ALA A 58 11.85 11.25 -30.25
C ALA A 58 10.99 10.32 -29.39
N VAL A 59 10.44 9.28 -30.00
CA VAL A 59 9.76 8.20 -29.27
C VAL A 59 10.79 7.11 -29.00
N GLN A 60 10.98 6.78 -27.72
CA GLN A 60 11.87 5.71 -27.27
C GLN A 60 11.05 4.72 -26.44
N ASP A 61 10.77 3.55 -27.01
CA ASP A 61 9.89 2.55 -26.42
C ASP A 61 8.54 3.16 -26.01
N ARG A 62 8.33 3.40 -24.70
CA ARG A 62 7.10 3.98 -24.14
C ARG A 62 7.26 5.44 -23.73
N ASP A 63 8.37 6.09 -24.04
CA ASP A 63 8.65 7.45 -23.58
C ASP A 63 8.72 8.42 -24.76
N LEU A 64 8.15 9.61 -24.59
CA LEU A 64 8.31 10.70 -25.56
C LEU A 64 9.32 11.71 -25.04
N VAL A 65 10.50 11.73 -25.67
CA VAL A 65 11.59 12.66 -25.38
C VAL A 65 11.37 13.96 -26.16
N ILE A 66 11.30 15.07 -25.44
CA ILE A 66 10.93 16.39 -25.94
C ILE A 66 12.12 17.34 -25.76
N SER A 67 12.73 17.79 -26.84
CA SER A 67 13.80 18.78 -26.81
C SER A 67 13.23 20.19 -26.81
N THR A 68 13.60 20.99 -25.81
CA THR A 68 13.10 22.36 -25.62
C THR A 68 14.17 23.40 -25.88
N HIS A 69 13.78 24.56 -26.39
CA HIS A 69 14.70 25.67 -26.62
C HIS A 69 15.07 26.37 -25.31
N GLY A 70 16.31 26.19 -24.88
CA GLY A 70 16.86 26.86 -23.69
C GLY A 70 16.53 26.20 -22.36
N ARG A 71 15.88 25.02 -22.34
CA ARG A 71 15.46 24.32 -21.10
C ARG A 71 15.76 22.81 -21.07
N SER A 72 16.83 22.35 -21.71
CA SER A 72 17.20 20.92 -21.81
C SER A 72 16.13 20.08 -22.54
N PHE A 73 16.02 18.79 -22.25
CA PHE A 73 14.95 17.91 -22.72
C PHE A 73 14.04 17.48 -21.58
N TRP A 74 12.78 17.20 -21.91
CA TRP A 74 11.75 16.63 -21.06
C TRP A 74 11.43 15.21 -21.52
N VAL A 75 10.91 14.38 -20.62
CA VAL A 75 10.43 13.03 -20.96
C VAL A 75 9.02 12.93 -20.43
N LEU A 76 8.07 12.67 -21.35
CA LEU A 76 6.73 12.22 -20.97
C LEU A 76 6.80 10.69 -20.84
N ASP A 77 6.83 10.23 -19.60
CA ASP A 77 6.94 8.80 -19.28
C ASP A 77 5.61 8.08 -19.54
N ASP A 78 5.74 6.91 -20.18
CA ASP A 78 4.64 5.99 -20.48
C ASP A 78 3.49 6.57 -21.33
N ILE A 79 3.75 6.71 -22.63
CA ILE A 79 2.82 7.13 -23.68
C ILE A 79 1.87 6.02 -24.16
N GLU A 80 1.94 4.83 -23.58
CA GLU A 80 1.09 3.71 -24.02
C GLU A 80 -0.40 4.01 -23.84
N THR A 81 -0.75 4.78 -22.81
CA THR A 81 -2.12 5.26 -22.61
C THR A 81 -2.60 6.01 -23.86
N LEU A 82 -1.75 6.84 -24.48
CA LEU A 82 -2.05 7.51 -25.75
C LEU A 82 -2.22 6.51 -26.91
N ARG A 83 -1.41 5.46 -26.97
CA ARG A 83 -1.52 4.40 -27.98
C ARG A 83 -2.83 3.62 -27.88
N GLN A 84 -3.41 3.54 -26.69
CA GLN A 84 -4.66 2.84 -26.43
C GLN A 84 -5.92 3.69 -26.69
N VAL A 85 -5.81 5.04 -26.74
CA VAL A 85 -6.96 5.92 -27.03
C VAL A 85 -7.48 5.71 -28.45
N ARG A 86 -8.58 4.97 -28.58
CA ARG A 86 -9.31 4.74 -29.82
C ARG A 86 -10.69 5.40 -29.78
N ALA A 87 -11.38 5.43 -30.91
CA ALA A 87 -12.67 6.12 -31.05
C ALA A 87 -13.79 5.56 -30.14
N ASP A 88 -13.67 4.30 -29.73
CA ASP A 88 -14.52 3.62 -28.75
C ASP A 88 -14.19 4.04 -27.31
N VAL A 89 -12.91 4.15 -26.97
CA VAL A 89 -12.46 4.66 -25.65
C VAL A 89 -12.91 6.10 -25.45
N ALA A 90 -12.81 6.94 -26.48
CA ALA A 90 -13.23 8.35 -26.43
C ALA A 90 -14.74 8.56 -26.20
N LYS A 91 -15.54 7.50 -26.30
CA LYS A 91 -17.00 7.54 -26.08
C LYS A 91 -17.44 6.78 -24.82
N ALA A 92 -16.51 6.10 -24.13
CA ALA A 92 -16.83 5.32 -22.95
C ALA A 92 -17.01 6.22 -21.73
N ASP A 93 -17.92 5.84 -20.83
CA ASP A 93 -18.12 6.60 -19.58
C ASP A 93 -16.96 6.43 -18.59
N ALA A 94 -16.26 5.31 -18.70
CA ALA A 94 -15.01 5.05 -18.01
C ALA A 94 -14.17 4.05 -18.81
N HIS A 95 -12.86 4.09 -18.63
CA HIS A 95 -11.96 3.12 -19.25
C HIS A 95 -10.71 2.93 -18.40
N ILE A 96 -10.36 1.68 -18.09
CA ILE A 96 -9.02 1.37 -17.56
C ILE A 96 -8.09 0.97 -18.71
N PHE A 97 -6.93 1.61 -18.77
CA PHE A 97 -5.93 1.31 -19.78
C PHE A 97 -5.12 0.06 -19.36
N ALA A 98 -4.68 -0.73 -20.34
CA ALA A 98 -3.81 -1.86 -20.11
C ALA A 98 -2.46 -1.38 -19.53
N PRO A 99 -2.10 -1.78 -18.30
CA PRO A 99 -0.88 -1.32 -17.67
C PRO A 99 0.34 -2.06 -18.22
N ALA A 100 1.50 -1.40 -18.16
CA ALA A 100 2.78 -2.08 -18.39
C ALA A 100 3.08 -3.11 -17.30
N ASP A 101 3.92 -4.08 -17.66
CA ASP A 101 4.49 -4.99 -16.66
C ASP A 101 5.39 -4.22 -15.69
N ALA A 102 5.20 -4.47 -14.40
CA ALA A 102 6.02 -3.90 -13.35
C ALA A 102 7.28 -4.73 -13.11
N ILE A 103 8.32 -4.13 -12.52
CA ILE A 103 9.55 -4.82 -12.13
C ILE A 103 9.75 -4.65 -10.63
N ARG A 104 9.74 -5.77 -9.91
CA ARG A 104 9.88 -5.80 -8.45
C ARG A 104 11.09 -4.98 -8.00
N ARG A 105 10.88 -4.03 -7.08
CA ARG A 105 11.84 -3.04 -6.53
C ARG A 105 12.40 -1.99 -7.49
N SER A 106 12.08 -2.03 -8.78
CA SER A 106 12.68 -1.13 -9.77
C SER A 106 11.66 -0.26 -10.50
N VAL A 107 10.60 -0.87 -11.02
CA VAL A 107 9.57 -0.19 -11.83
C VAL A 107 8.22 -0.43 -11.17
N PRO A 108 7.55 0.60 -10.62
CA PRO A 108 6.24 0.44 -10.00
C PRO A 108 5.17 0.04 -11.02
N ALA A 109 3.98 -0.36 -10.55
CA ALA A 109 2.83 -0.51 -11.44
C ALA A 109 2.14 0.86 -11.56
N VAL A 110 2.03 1.36 -12.79
CA VAL A 110 1.34 2.60 -13.12
C VAL A 110 0.01 2.23 -13.75
N LEU A 111 -1.08 2.70 -13.14
CA LEU A 111 -2.44 2.38 -13.53
C LEU A 111 -3.15 3.67 -13.97
N ASP A 112 -3.42 3.76 -15.26
CA ASP A 112 -4.14 4.88 -15.85
C ASP A 112 -5.60 4.51 -16.10
N TYR A 113 -6.50 5.44 -15.85
CA TYR A 113 -7.90 5.31 -16.20
C TYR A 113 -8.53 6.64 -16.57
N TYR A 114 -9.56 6.58 -17.41
CA TYR A 114 -10.39 7.71 -17.80
C TYR A 114 -11.79 7.58 -17.18
N VAL A 115 -12.37 8.72 -16.83
CA VAL A 115 -13.75 8.87 -16.34
C VAL A 115 -14.40 10.06 -17.04
N SER A 116 -15.66 9.91 -17.46
CA SER A 116 -16.49 10.98 -18.01
C SER A 116 -17.54 11.47 -17.00
N GLY A 117 -18.00 12.71 -17.16
CA GLY A 117 -19.00 13.33 -16.27
C GLY A 117 -18.42 13.77 -14.93
N SER A 118 -19.26 14.25 -14.02
CA SER A 118 -18.85 14.81 -12.72
C SER A 118 -19.30 13.96 -11.54
N ASP A 119 -18.62 14.09 -10.40
CA ASP A 119 -18.96 13.43 -9.13
C ASP A 119 -19.19 11.90 -9.22
N ARG A 120 -18.42 11.22 -10.08
CA ARG A 120 -18.49 9.77 -10.27
C ARG A 120 -17.85 9.05 -9.09
N GLU A 121 -18.49 8.03 -8.53
CA GLU A 121 -17.92 7.20 -7.47
C GLU A 121 -16.91 6.22 -8.06
N VAL A 122 -15.64 6.36 -7.70
CA VAL A 122 -14.54 5.59 -8.28
C VAL A 122 -13.79 4.82 -7.20
N ARG A 123 -13.49 3.55 -7.50
CA ARG A 123 -12.59 2.70 -6.73
C ARG A 123 -11.61 1.98 -7.65
N LEU A 124 -10.32 2.06 -7.31
CA LEU A 124 -9.27 1.33 -8.01
C LEU A 124 -8.57 0.37 -7.05
N ASP A 125 -8.76 -0.92 -7.31
CA ASP A 125 -8.17 -2.01 -6.54
C ASP A 125 -7.07 -2.71 -7.35
N VAL A 126 -6.06 -3.21 -6.63
CA VAL A 126 -5.08 -4.18 -7.13
C VAL A 126 -5.37 -5.53 -6.50
N LEU A 127 -5.52 -6.56 -7.33
CA LEU A 127 -5.72 -7.94 -6.93
C LEU A 127 -4.55 -8.81 -7.40
N ASP A 128 -4.27 -9.87 -6.65
CA ASP A 128 -3.27 -10.86 -7.03
C ASP A 128 -3.82 -11.92 -8.01
N GLY A 129 -3.00 -12.90 -8.35
CA GLY A 129 -3.35 -13.97 -9.29
C GLY A 129 -4.44 -14.92 -8.79
N GLU A 130 -4.79 -14.89 -7.50
CA GLU A 130 -5.89 -15.66 -6.90
C GLU A 130 -7.18 -14.84 -6.82
N GLY A 131 -7.12 -13.54 -7.17
CA GLY A 131 -8.25 -12.61 -7.09
C GLY A 131 -8.42 -12.01 -5.70
N GLU A 132 -7.43 -12.15 -4.81
CA GLU A 132 -7.45 -11.54 -3.48
C GLU A 132 -7.05 -10.07 -3.55
N LEU A 133 -7.71 -9.24 -2.73
CA LEU A 133 -7.41 -7.80 -2.68
C LEU A 133 -6.05 -7.58 -2.05
N VAL A 134 -5.11 -7.03 -2.82
CA VAL A 134 -3.80 -6.62 -2.31
C VAL A 134 -3.88 -5.22 -1.73
N ARG A 135 -4.45 -4.27 -2.49
CA ARG A 135 -4.53 -2.86 -2.09
C ARG A 135 -5.58 -2.10 -2.86
N THR A 136 -6.30 -1.21 -2.17
CA THR A 136 -7.06 -0.13 -2.81
C THR A 136 -6.15 1.08 -2.97
N LEU A 137 -5.92 1.53 -4.21
CA LEU A 137 -5.09 2.69 -4.50
C LEU A 137 -5.88 4.00 -4.41
N PHE A 138 -7.14 3.95 -4.82
CA PHE A 138 -8.05 5.10 -4.79
C PHE A 138 -9.46 4.65 -4.42
N GLN A 139 -10.12 5.45 -3.59
CA GLN A 139 -11.54 5.35 -3.30
C GLN A 139 -12.10 6.74 -3.00
N GLY A 140 -13.09 7.18 -3.76
CA GLY A 140 -13.73 8.49 -3.61
C GLY A 140 -14.36 8.96 -4.91
N THR A 141 -14.72 10.22 -4.99
CA THR A 141 -15.33 10.79 -6.20
C THR A 141 -14.29 11.35 -7.17
N ARG A 142 -14.59 11.30 -8.47
CA ARG A 142 -13.81 11.90 -9.55
C ARG A 142 -14.72 12.64 -10.52
N ASP A 143 -14.19 13.72 -11.08
CA ASP A 143 -14.80 14.42 -12.21
C ASP A 143 -14.25 13.87 -13.53
N GLU A 144 -14.57 14.54 -14.62
CA GLU A 144 -14.11 14.15 -15.94
C GLU A 144 -12.60 14.34 -16.05
N GLY A 145 -11.91 13.30 -16.50
CA GLY A 145 -10.49 13.37 -16.73
C GLY A 145 -9.80 12.01 -16.78
N THR A 146 -8.50 12.09 -17.07
CA THR A 146 -7.59 10.94 -16.99
C THR A 146 -6.81 11.02 -15.68
N TYR A 147 -6.78 9.91 -14.96
CA TYR A 147 -6.15 9.77 -13.67
C TYR A 147 -5.08 8.69 -13.72
N ARG A 148 -3.98 8.92 -12.99
CA ARG A 148 -2.85 8.01 -12.86
C ARG A 148 -2.64 7.68 -11.40
N GLU A 149 -2.65 6.39 -11.07
CA GLU A 149 -2.35 5.89 -9.73
C GLU A 149 -1.13 4.98 -9.79
N THR A 150 -0.21 5.14 -8.83
CA THR A 150 1.05 4.39 -8.81
C THR A 150 1.08 3.46 -7.61
N TRP A 151 1.13 2.15 -7.87
CA TRP A 151 1.34 1.15 -6.83
C TRP A 151 2.82 0.86 -6.64
N ASN A 152 3.29 1.05 -5.41
CA ASN A 152 4.66 0.77 -4.98
C ASN A 152 5.00 -0.73 -4.85
N LEU A 153 4.14 -1.62 -5.35
CA LEU A 153 4.31 -3.07 -5.35
C LEU A 153 4.43 -3.71 -3.96
N ARG A 154 3.95 -3.05 -2.91
CA ARG A 154 3.92 -3.60 -1.56
C ARG A 154 2.51 -3.95 -1.12
N TYR A 155 2.41 -5.05 -0.38
CA TYR A 155 1.25 -5.37 0.44
C TYR A 155 1.12 -4.36 1.60
N PRO A 156 -0.05 -4.30 2.25
CA PRO A 156 -0.22 -3.52 3.47
C PRO A 156 0.78 -3.93 4.57
N GLY A 157 1.19 -2.93 5.37
CA GLY A 157 2.02 -3.15 6.55
C GLY A 157 1.28 -3.88 7.67
N ALA A 158 1.98 -4.10 8.78
CA ALA A 158 1.37 -4.60 9.99
C ALA A 158 0.43 -3.56 10.62
N VAL A 159 -0.47 -4.01 11.51
CA VAL A 159 -1.24 -3.12 12.38
C VAL A 159 -0.29 -2.19 13.13
N THR A 160 -0.62 -0.90 13.19
CA THR A 160 0.16 0.11 13.92
C THR A 160 -0.72 0.83 14.94
N PHE A 161 -0.09 1.58 15.84
CA PHE A 161 -0.79 2.42 16.81
C PHE A 161 -0.02 3.72 17.05
N GLU A 162 -0.73 4.72 17.57
CA GLU A 162 -0.15 6.03 17.86
C GLU A 162 1.00 5.92 18.87
N GLY A 163 2.13 6.57 18.56
CA GLY A 163 3.32 6.54 19.43
C GLY A 163 4.12 5.24 19.40
N ILE A 164 3.89 4.34 18.43
CA ILE A 164 4.71 3.13 18.28
C ILE A 164 6.16 3.50 17.94
N VAL A 165 7.11 2.96 18.70
CA VAL A 165 8.55 3.22 18.54
C VAL A 165 9.31 1.90 18.49
N LEU A 166 9.77 1.51 17.29
CA LEU A 166 10.49 0.26 17.04
C LEU A 166 11.89 0.51 16.46
N GLU A 167 12.90 -0.21 16.92
CA GLU A 167 14.26 -0.19 16.35
C GLU A 167 14.32 -0.89 15.00
N GLY A 168 13.62 -2.02 14.87
CA GLY A 168 13.68 -2.95 13.74
C GLY A 168 13.13 -2.41 12.42
N GLY A 169 12.42 -1.27 12.43
CA GLY A 169 11.95 -0.61 11.21
C GLY A 169 10.57 0.03 11.36
N ASN A 170 9.94 0.28 10.21
CA ASN A 170 8.59 0.82 10.16
C ASN A 170 7.57 -0.31 9.91
N PRO A 171 6.68 -0.60 10.88
CA PRO A 171 5.65 -1.64 10.76
C PRO A 171 4.65 -1.35 9.63
N ALA A 172 4.43 -0.07 9.30
CA ALA A 172 3.49 0.35 8.26
C ALA A 172 3.94 -0.01 6.83
N ILE A 173 5.20 -0.40 6.64
CA ILE A 173 5.71 -0.81 5.33
C ILE A 173 5.54 -2.31 5.19
N GLY A 174 4.62 -2.78 4.33
CA GLY A 174 4.40 -4.21 4.13
C GLY A 174 5.39 -4.88 3.18
N PRO A 175 5.30 -6.22 3.05
CA PRO A 175 6.17 -7.01 2.19
C PRO A 175 6.11 -6.61 0.71
N TRP A 176 7.23 -6.73 0.00
CA TRP A 176 7.23 -6.68 -1.47
C TRP A 176 6.42 -7.83 -2.07
N SER A 177 5.55 -7.49 -3.00
CA SER A 177 4.77 -8.47 -3.76
C SER A 177 5.69 -9.43 -4.53
N PRO A 178 5.34 -10.72 -4.62
CA PRO A 178 6.11 -11.69 -5.39
C PRO A 178 5.91 -11.50 -6.91
N PRO A 179 6.84 -11.97 -7.76
CA PRO A 179 6.56 -12.06 -9.18
C PRO A 179 5.31 -12.90 -9.47
N GLY A 180 4.49 -12.48 -10.43
CA GLY A 180 3.22 -13.14 -10.73
C GLY A 180 2.29 -12.27 -11.58
N ARG A 181 1.09 -12.80 -11.86
CA ARG A 181 0.01 -12.09 -12.53
C ARG A 181 -0.80 -11.30 -11.51
N TYR A 182 -1.14 -10.07 -11.85
CA TYR A 182 -1.96 -9.16 -11.05
C TYR A 182 -3.07 -8.56 -11.91
N GLU A 183 -4.10 -8.05 -11.25
CA GLU A 183 -5.22 -7.39 -11.90
C GLU A 183 -5.48 -6.02 -11.25
N ALA A 184 -5.68 -5.02 -12.08
CA ALA A 184 -6.22 -3.72 -11.70
C ALA A 184 -7.71 -3.73 -11.97
N ARG A 185 -8.52 -3.54 -10.93
CA ARG A 185 -9.98 -3.49 -11.01
C ARG A 185 -10.45 -2.06 -10.77
N LEU A 186 -10.96 -1.44 -11.83
CA LEU A 186 -11.62 -0.16 -11.78
C LEU A 186 -13.13 -0.38 -11.58
N THR A 187 -13.71 0.26 -10.58
CA THR A 187 -15.16 0.33 -10.38
C THR A 187 -15.60 1.78 -10.48
N VAL A 188 -16.53 2.10 -11.38
CA VAL A 188 -17.11 3.45 -11.54
C VAL A 188 -18.63 3.35 -11.46
N ASP A 189 -19.24 3.96 -10.44
CA ASP A 189 -20.67 3.86 -10.12
C ASP A 189 -21.24 2.43 -10.10
N GLY A 190 -20.40 1.45 -9.75
CA GLY A 190 -20.76 0.04 -9.72
C GLY A 190 -20.40 -0.75 -10.99
N ASP A 191 -20.07 -0.09 -12.09
CA ASP A 191 -19.57 -0.75 -13.30
C ASP A 191 -18.10 -1.14 -13.13
N VAL A 192 -17.79 -2.40 -13.43
CA VAL A 192 -16.46 -2.98 -13.18
C VAL A 192 -15.71 -3.24 -14.48
N GLN A 193 -14.46 -2.77 -14.54
CA GLN A 193 -13.49 -3.11 -15.58
C GLN A 193 -12.22 -3.67 -14.95
N VAL A 194 -11.57 -4.60 -15.65
CA VAL A 194 -10.35 -5.26 -15.17
C VAL A 194 -9.28 -5.21 -16.26
N ALA A 195 -8.08 -4.80 -15.86
CA ALA A 195 -6.89 -4.89 -16.69
C ALA A 195 -5.82 -5.73 -15.99
N ALA A 196 -5.21 -6.67 -16.72
CA ALA A 196 -4.18 -7.54 -16.17
C ALA A 196 -2.77 -7.02 -16.49
N PHE A 197 -1.83 -7.26 -15.59
CA PHE A 197 -0.40 -6.99 -15.78
C PHE A 197 0.44 -8.03 -15.05
N ASN A 198 1.72 -8.13 -15.40
CA ASN A 198 2.66 -8.99 -14.68
C ASN A 198 3.57 -8.15 -13.80
N LEU A 199 3.79 -8.62 -12.57
CA LEU A 199 4.92 -8.22 -11.78
C LEU A 199 6.08 -9.18 -12.08
N LYS A 200 7.14 -8.66 -12.68
CA LYS A 200 8.32 -9.43 -13.05
C LYS A 200 9.42 -9.33 -12.01
N ARG A 201 10.20 -10.40 -11.89
CA ARG A 201 11.50 -10.35 -11.23
C ARG A 201 12.44 -9.40 -11.98
N ASP A 202 13.32 -8.73 -11.24
CA ASP A 202 14.38 -7.92 -11.83
C ASP A 202 15.30 -8.81 -12.70
N PRO A 203 15.43 -8.52 -14.01
CA PRO A 203 16.22 -9.35 -14.93
C PRO A 203 17.72 -9.39 -14.59
N ARG A 204 18.22 -8.46 -13.75
CA ARG A 204 19.61 -8.44 -13.27
C ARG A 204 19.90 -9.54 -12.25
N LEU A 205 18.88 -10.16 -11.65
CA LEU A 205 19.01 -11.21 -10.63
C LEU A 205 19.24 -12.60 -11.25
N THR A 206 20.39 -12.84 -11.88
CA THR A 206 20.66 -14.07 -12.66
C THR A 206 20.67 -15.38 -11.85
N GLY A 207 20.88 -15.32 -10.52
CA GLY A 207 20.96 -16.48 -9.63
C GLY A 207 19.74 -16.71 -8.72
N VAL A 208 18.64 -16.01 -8.95
CA VAL A 208 17.44 -16.03 -8.09
C VAL A 208 16.24 -16.41 -8.96
N THR A 209 15.41 -17.35 -8.54
CA THR A 209 14.20 -17.74 -9.28
C THR A 209 12.96 -17.00 -8.77
N ASP A 210 11.88 -17.01 -9.55
CA ASP A 210 10.59 -16.46 -9.09
C ASP A 210 10.07 -17.24 -7.88
N ALA A 211 10.31 -18.55 -7.83
CA ALA A 211 9.99 -19.40 -6.69
C ALA A 211 10.73 -18.97 -5.41
N ASP A 212 12.00 -18.58 -5.51
CA ASP A 212 12.76 -18.07 -4.36
C ASP A 212 12.13 -16.79 -3.79
N LEU A 213 11.66 -15.90 -4.67
CA LEU A 213 11.01 -14.65 -4.29
C LEU A 213 9.59 -14.87 -3.73
N ILE A 214 8.84 -15.83 -4.26
CA ILE A 214 7.55 -16.26 -3.68
C ILE A 214 7.76 -16.80 -2.26
N VAL A 215 8.76 -17.66 -2.06
CA VAL A 215 9.07 -18.20 -0.73
C VAL A 215 9.56 -17.11 0.24
N GLN A 216 10.30 -16.10 -0.26
CA GLN A 216 10.67 -14.92 0.54
C GLN A 216 9.43 -14.13 0.95
N PHE A 217 8.53 -13.85 0.01
CA PHE A 217 7.27 -13.14 0.27
C PHE A 217 6.42 -13.87 1.30
N ASN A 218 6.20 -15.18 1.16
CA ASN A 218 5.37 -15.95 2.08
C ASN A 218 5.89 -15.88 3.52
N LEU A 219 7.21 -15.96 3.72
CA LEU A 219 7.79 -15.78 5.05
C LEU A 219 7.65 -14.33 5.55
N ALA A 220 7.87 -13.33 4.70
CA ALA A 220 7.71 -11.93 5.07
C ALA A 220 6.25 -11.59 5.44
N LEU A 221 5.28 -12.18 4.73
CA LEU A 221 3.86 -12.05 5.00
C LEU A 221 3.50 -12.68 6.36
N ALA A 222 3.96 -13.90 6.62
CA ALA A 222 3.76 -14.57 7.90
C ALA A 222 4.39 -13.80 9.09
N ILE A 223 5.56 -13.18 8.89
CA ILE A 223 6.16 -12.30 9.90
C ILE A 223 5.31 -11.04 10.11
N ARG A 224 4.84 -10.40 9.02
CA ARG A 224 3.95 -9.22 9.08
C ARG A 224 2.65 -9.54 9.83
N ASP A 225 2.08 -10.71 9.62
CA ASP A 225 0.83 -11.11 10.29
C ASP A 225 1.04 -11.39 11.79
N ALA A 226 2.15 -12.02 12.15
CA ALA A 226 2.56 -12.16 13.55
C ALA A 226 2.78 -10.79 14.22
N GLU A 227 3.41 -9.85 13.51
CA GLU A 227 3.61 -8.47 13.97
C GLU A 227 2.28 -7.73 14.15
N SER A 228 1.34 -7.88 13.21
CA SER A 228 -0.03 -7.37 13.34
C SER A 228 -0.75 -7.93 14.55
N LYS A 229 -0.62 -9.24 14.80
CA LYS A 229 -1.22 -9.90 15.96
C LYS A 229 -0.65 -9.32 17.27
N ALA A 230 0.67 -9.14 17.36
CA ALA A 230 1.29 -8.52 18.53
C ALA A 230 0.80 -7.08 18.75
N ASN A 231 0.83 -6.23 17.71
CA ASN A 231 0.42 -4.82 17.82
C ASN A 231 -1.08 -4.66 18.08
N GLY A 232 -1.92 -5.49 17.46
CA GLY A 232 -3.36 -5.52 17.69
C GLY A 232 -3.71 -5.91 19.13
N ASN A 233 -2.98 -6.86 19.72
CA ASN A 233 -3.21 -7.23 21.12
C ASN A 233 -2.73 -6.16 22.10
N VAL A 234 -1.70 -5.37 21.77
CA VAL A 234 -1.35 -4.17 22.57
C VAL A 234 -2.51 -3.17 22.59
N LEU A 235 -3.14 -2.91 21.44
CA LEU A 235 -4.33 -2.05 21.37
C LEU A 235 -5.48 -2.60 22.20
N LEU A 236 -5.75 -3.91 22.09
CA LEU A 236 -6.80 -4.57 22.85
C LEU A 236 -6.57 -4.48 24.36
N ILE A 237 -5.35 -4.76 24.83
CA ILE A 237 -4.97 -4.65 26.24
C ILE A 237 -5.21 -3.23 26.75
N ARG A 238 -4.82 -2.21 25.98
CA ARG A 238 -5.02 -0.80 26.34
C ARG A 238 -6.50 -0.44 26.46
N ASP A 239 -7.33 -0.86 25.51
CA ASP A 239 -8.78 -0.62 25.54
C ASP A 239 -9.42 -1.30 26.77
N VAL A 240 -9.11 -2.57 27.01
CA VAL A 240 -9.59 -3.32 28.19
C VAL A 240 -9.18 -2.61 29.48
N ARG A 241 -7.91 -2.22 29.62
CA ARG A 241 -7.42 -1.48 30.79
C ARG A 241 -8.17 -0.17 31.01
N THR A 242 -8.40 0.59 29.94
CA THR A 242 -9.18 1.84 30.01
C THR A 242 -10.62 1.58 30.48
N GLN A 243 -11.28 0.54 29.97
CA GLN A 243 -12.63 0.17 30.40
C GLN A 243 -12.68 -0.29 31.88
N VAL A 244 -11.71 -1.08 32.33
CA VAL A 244 -11.59 -1.51 33.74
C VAL A 244 -11.45 -0.29 34.64
N GLN A 245 -10.50 0.59 34.34
CA GLN A 245 -10.27 1.83 35.10
C GLN A 245 -11.52 2.70 35.16
N ALA A 246 -12.20 2.91 34.04
CA ALA A 246 -13.43 3.71 33.98
C ALA A 246 -14.57 3.15 34.82
N SER A 247 -14.69 1.82 34.89
CA SER A 247 -15.73 1.14 35.66
C SER A 247 -15.41 1.17 37.16
N VAL A 248 -14.16 0.89 37.52
CA VAL A 248 -13.71 0.80 38.93
C VAL A 248 -13.66 2.17 39.62
N MET A 249 -13.40 3.25 38.88
CA MET A 249 -13.48 4.63 39.40
C MET A 249 -14.87 5.00 39.94
N GLN A 250 -15.93 4.29 39.53
CA GLN A 250 -17.30 4.50 39.99
C GLN A 250 -17.63 3.71 41.27
N SER A 251 -16.76 2.80 41.70
CA SER A 251 -16.93 2.00 42.91
C SER A 251 -16.11 2.53 44.08
N ASN A 252 -16.61 2.36 45.31
CA ASN A 252 -15.83 2.49 46.55
C ASN A 252 -15.50 1.14 47.21
N ASP A 253 -15.88 0.04 46.58
CA ASP A 253 -15.57 -1.31 47.05
C ASP A 253 -14.06 -1.58 46.94
N GLN A 254 -13.41 -1.84 48.07
CA GLN A 254 -11.98 -2.09 48.14
C GLN A 254 -11.60 -3.43 47.51
N GLU A 255 -12.39 -4.49 47.71
CA GLU A 255 -12.09 -5.82 47.16
C GLU A 255 -12.19 -5.82 45.63
N LEU A 256 -13.19 -5.12 45.08
CA LEU A 256 -13.32 -4.94 43.64
C LEU A 256 -12.16 -4.12 43.05
N ARG A 257 -11.70 -3.09 43.76
CA ARG A 257 -10.55 -2.28 43.33
C ARG A 257 -9.26 -3.11 43.31
N GLU A 258 -9.01 -3.91 44.35
CA GLU A 258 -7.86 -4.81 44.43
C GLU A 258 -7.91 -5.89 43.32
N LEU A 259 -9.08 -6.48 43.06
CA LEU A 259 -9.26 -7.45 41.97
C LEU A 259 -8.98 -6.81 40.59
N ALA A 260 -9.45 -5.60 40.37
CA ALA A 260 -9.23 -4.88 39.11
C ALA A 260 -7.79 -4.42 38.93
N GLU A 261 -7.11 -4.03 40.01
CA GLU A 261 -5.69 -3.69 40.03
C GLU A 261 -4.85 -4.91 39.65
N GLN A 262 -5.09 -6.06 40.30
CA GLN A 262 -4.41 -7.31 39.97
C GLN A 262 -4.60 -7.69 38.49
N PHE A 263 -5.85 -7.67 38.00
CA PHE A 263 -6.11 -7.95 36.58
C PHE A 263 -5.40 -6.96 35.64
N THR A 264 -5.34 -5.68 36.02
CA THR A 264 -4.66 -4.64 35.24
C THR A 264 -3.15 -4.84 35.22
N ASP A 265 -2.56 -5.30 36.33
CA ASP A 265 -1.14 -5.60 36.42
C ASP A 265 -0.79 -6.83 35.57
N ASP A 266 -1.56 -7.92 35.70
CA ASP A 266 -1.35 -9.16 34.96
C ASP A 266 -1.41 -8.93 33.44
N ILE A 267 -2.41 -8.19 32.96
CA ILE A 267 -2.53 -7.89 31.54
C ILE A 267 -1.46 -6.89 31.07
N SER A 268 -0.99 -5.99 31.94
CA SER A 268 0.07 -5.04 31.61
C SER A 268 1.43 -5.74 31.49
N GLU A 269 1.68 -6.79 32.27
CA GLU A 269 2.88 -7.62 32.11
C GLU A 269 2.94 -8.22 30.70
N LEU A 270 1.83 -8.78 30.20
CA LEU A 270 1.73 -9.29 28.84
C LEU A 270 1.89 -8.18 27.77
N GLU A 271 1.37 -6.97 28.01
CA GLU A 271 1.63 -5.81 27.13
C GLU A 271 3.14 -5.58 26.99
N THR A 272 3.89 -5.69 28.10
CA THR A 272 5.33 -5.45 28.09
C THR A 272 6.14 -6.52 27.37
N GLU A 273 5.61 -7.74 27.23
CA GLU A 273 6.25 -8.79 26.42
C GLU A 273 6.03 -8.56 24.91
N LEU A 274 4.85 -8.04 24.55
CA LEU A 274 4.53 -7.71 23.16
C LEU A 274 5.25 -6.44 22.68
N TYR A 275 5.25 -5.38 23.48
CA TYR A 275 5.78 -4.05 23.13
C TYR A 275 6.51 -3.37 24.28
N GLN A 276 7.57 -2.63 23.97
CA GLN A 276 8.30 -1.84 24.95
C GLN A 276 7.55 -0.54 25.30
N VAL A 277 6.64 -0.62 26.27
CA VAL A 277 5.76 0.50 26.71
C VAL A 277 6.52 1.74 27.20
N ARG A 278 7.78 1.60 27.60
CA ARG A 278 8.62 2.71 28.09
C ARG A 278 9.20 3.57 26.96
N ASN A 279 9.16 3.10 25.71
CA ASN A 279 9.63 3.88 24.58
C ASN A 279 8.63 5.01 24.28
N GLN A 280 9.04 6.25 24.50
CA GLN A 280 8.25 7.44 24.14
C GLN A 280 8.90 8.24 23.00
N SER A 281 10.18 7.99 22.73
CA SER A 281 10.93 8.64 21.67
C SER A 281 11.94 7.70 21.01
N PRO A 282 12.42 8.01 19.78
CA PRO A 282 13.45 7.21 19.12
C PRO A 282 14.75 7.06 19.90
N LYS A 283 15.06 7.97 20.84
CA LYS A 283 16.27 7.91 21.68
C LYS A 283 16.18 6.86 22.77
N ASP A 284 14.96 6.48 23.18
CA ASP A 284 14.73 5.52 24.26
C ASP A 284 15.02 4.07 23.84
N LYS A 285 15.08 3.81 22.53
CA LYS A 285 15.47 2.52 21.94
C LYS A 285 16.83 2.02 22.40
N ILE A 286 17.71 2.92 22.85
CA ILE A 286 19.04 2.58 23.39
C ILE A 286 18.95 2.22 24.88
N ALA A 287 17.96 2.76 25.59
CA ALA A 287 17.83 2.62 27.03
C ALA A 287 17.05 1.35 27.44
N PHE A 288 16.14 0.85 26.60
CA PHE A 288 15.25 -0.26 26.94
C PHE A 288 15.34 -1.40 25.92
N PRO A 289 15.22 -2.67 26.38
CA PRO A 289 15.31 -3.82 25.50
C PRO A 289 14.14 -3.86 24.51
N ILE A 290 14.42 -4.35 23.30
CA ILE A 290 13.40 -4.60 22.27
C ILE A 290 12.50 -5.76 22.69
N ARG A 291 11.23 -5.70 22.28
CA ARG A 291 10.19 -6.70 22.58
C ARG A 291 9.75 -7.43 21.31
N LEU A 292 8.78 -8.33 21.46
CA LEU A 292 8.44 -9.29 20.41
C LEU A 292 8.06 -8.63 19.08
N ASN A 293 7.24 -7.58 19.10
CA ASN A 293 6.83 -6.88 17.88
C ASN A 293 8.03 -6.24 17.15
N ASP A 294 8.97 -5.65 17.89
CA ASP A 294 10.17 -5.03 17.35
C ASP A 294 11.11 -6.08 16.74
N ARG A 295 11.27 -7.24 17.41
CA ARG A 295 12.05 -8.38 16.90
C ARG A 295 11.45 -8.92 15.59
N LEU A 296 10.13 -9.04 15.49
CA LEU A 296 9.43 -9.45 14.26
C LEU A 296 9.63 -8.42 13.14
N THR A 297 9.44 -7.13 13.45
CA THR A 297 9.66 -6.01 12.50
C THR A 297 11.08 -6.04 11.95
N GLY A 298 12.06 -6.19 12.83
CA GLY A 298 13.48 -6.26 12.48
C GLY A 298 13.82 -7.48 11.64
N LEU A 299 13.23 -8.65 11.94
CA LEU A 299 13.42 -9.87 11.16
C LEU A 299 12.93 -9.69 9.71
N ARG A 300 11.71 -9.17 9.53
CA ARG A 300 11.14 -8.89 8.20
C ARG A 300 11.97 -7.86 7.44
N ASN A 301 12.31 -6.73 8.07
CA ASN A 301 13.13 -5.68 7.45
C ASN A 301 14.45 -6.27 6.92
N ARG A 302 15.16 -7.07 7.72
CA ARG A 302 16.40 -7.72 7.30
C ARG A 302 16.18 -8.75 6.20
N LEU A 303 15.11 -9.55 6.29
CA LEU A 303 14.76 -10.53 5.25
C LEU A 303 14.57 -9.85 3.88
N GLU A 304 13.94 -8.68 3.88
CA GLU A 304 13.63 -7.91 2.67
C GLU A 304 14.75 -6.97 2.21
N ARG A 305 15.94 -6.96 2.83
CA ARG A 305 17.08 -6.18 2.30
C ARG A 305 17.69 -6.77 1.04
N GLY A 306 17.61 -8.09 0.86
CA GLY A 306 18.09 -8.79 -0.32
C GLY A 306 16.97 -9.40 -1.15
N ASP A 307 17.35 -9.97 -2.30
CA ASP A 307 16.48 -10.75 -3.17
C ASP A 307 17.05 -12.16 -3.30
N ALA A 308 16.52 -13.09 -2.51
CA ALA A 308 16.88 -14.51 -2.50
C ALA A 308 15.88 -15.28 -1.63
N ALA A 309 15.91 -16.61 -1.74
CA ALA A 309 15.17 -17.47 -0.82
C ALA A 309 15.64 -17.24 0.63
N PRO A 310 14.72 -17.28 1.63
CA PRO A 310 15.09 -17.21 3.03
C PRO A 310 16.01 -18.35 3.44
N THR A 311 17.11 -18.00 4.12
CA THR A 311 18.00 -18.98 4.73
C THR A 311 17.30 -19.75 5.85
N ALA A 312 17.85 -20.91 6.23
CA ALA A 312 17.34 -21.68 7.36
C ALA A 312 17.33 -20.88 8.68
N ALA A 313 18.25 -19.92 8.83
CA ALA A 313 18.32 -19.05 10.02
C ALA A 313 17.07 -18.15 10.14
N TYR A 314 16.61 -17.54 9.05
CA TYR A 314 15.37 -16.71 9.09
C TYR A 314 14.16 -17.53 9.51
N ARG A 315 14.02 -18.74 8.98
CA ARG A 315 12.89 -19.64 9.32
C ARG A 315 12.94 -20.06 10.78
N ARG A 316 14.13 -20.41 11.28
CA ARG A 316 14.32 -20.78 12.68
C ARG A 316 13.99 -19.63 13.62
N VAL A 317 14.51 -18.43 13.37
CA VAL A 317 14.22 -17.27 14.21
C VAL A 317 12.74 -16.94 14.18
N TYR A 318 12.08 -17.00 13.01
CA TYR A 318 10.64 -16.81 12.93
C TYR A 318 9.87 -17.87 13.73
N ALA A 319 10.25 -19.16 13.65
CA ALA A 319 9.61 -20.21 14.42
C ALA A 319 9.74 -19.99 15.94
N GLU A 320 10.92 -19.55 16.41
CA GLU A 320 11.15 -19.20 17.82
C GLU A 320 10.27 -18.00 18.25
N LEU A 321 10.24 -16.91 17.48
CA LEU A 321 9.40 -15.74 17.78
C LEU A 321 7.90 -16.04 17.70
N SER A 322 7.50 -16.89 16.76
CA SER A 322 6.09 -17.29 16.59
C SER A 322 5.63 -18.18 17.74
N ALA A 323 6.50 -19.02 18.30
CA ALA A 323 6.19 -19.81 19.49
C ALA A 323 6.05 -18.91 20.73
N GLU A 324 6.99 -17.96 20.92
CA GLU A 324 6.93 -16.94 21.98
C GLU A 324 5.61 -16.14 21.88
N LEU A 325 5.22 -15.72 20.68
CA LEU A 325 3.94 -15.06 20.44
C LEU A 325 2.76 -15.95 20.83
N ALA A 326 2.74 -17.21 20.39
CA ALA A 326 1.66 -18.14 20.69
C ALA A 326 1.46 -18.35 22.20
N GLU A 327 2.55 -18.46 22.96
CA GLU A 327 2.51 -18.56 24.43
C GLU A 327 1.91 -17.29 25.05
N THR A 328 2.35 -16.09 24.63
CA THR A 328 1.76 -14.83 25.12
C THR A 328 0.28 -14.70 24.77
N MET A 329 -0.12 -15.12 23.57
CA MET A 329 -1.53 -15.09 23.15
C MET A 329 -2.39 -16.06 23.96
N GLN A 330 -1.88 -17.25 24.28
CA GLN A 330 -2.57 -18.21 25.13
C GLN A 330 -2.73 -17.68 26.56
N ALA A 331 -1.69 -17.06 27.12
CA ALA A 331 -1.78 -16.43 28.44
C ALA A 331 -2.85 -15.31 28.46
N LEU A 332 -2.89 -14.48 27.40
CA LEU A 332 -3.88 -13.42 27.27
C LEU A 332 -5.32 -13.98 27.14
N GLU A 333 -5.49 -15.07 26.41
CA GLU A 333 -6.79 -15.76 26.30
C GLU A 333 -7.27 -16.30 27.65
N VAL A 334 -6.38 -16.89 28.46
CA VAL A 334 -6.70 -17.35 29.82
C VAL A 334 -7.13 -16.16 30.70
N LEU A 335 -6.36 -15.06 30.73
CA LEU A 335 -6.74 -13.86 31.49
C LEU A 335 -8.12 -13.32 31.07
N PHE A 336 -8.44 -13.36 29.78
CA PHE A 336 -9.73 -12.88 29.28
C PHE A 336 -10.90 -13.82 29.55
N THR A 337 -10.68 -15.13 29.49
CA THR A 337 -11.76 -16.11 29.66
C THR A 337 -12.04 -16.41 31.13
N GLU A 338 -11.02 -16.33 31.99
CA GLU A 338 -11.13 -16.61 33.42
C GLU A 338 -11.21 -15.32 34.24
N ASP A 339 -10.13 -14.54 34.28
CA ASP A 339 -10.01 -13.41 35.22
C ASP A 339 -10.92 -12.23 34.86
N LEU A 340 -11.00 -11.87 33.58
CA LEU A 340 -11.93 -10.82 33.13
C LEU A 340 -13.39 -11.25 33.32
N SER A 341 -13.71 -12.54 33.18
CA SER A 341 -15.04 -13.07 33.42
C SER A 341 -15.42 -12.97 34.91
N ARG A 342 -14.48 -13.31 35.79
CA ARG A 342 -14.61 -13.12 37.23
C ARG A 342 -14.77 -11.64 37.58
N LEU A 343 -13.92 -10.76 37.06
CA LEU A 343 -14.01 -9.32 37.28
C LEU A 343 -15.37 -8.75 36.79
N ASN A 344 -15.83 -9.16 35.62
CA ASN A 344 -17.14 -8.76 35.09
C ASN A 344 -18.30 -9.24 35.96
N THR A 345 -18.18 -10.39 36.62
CA THR A 345 -19.18 -10.87 37.57
C THR A 345 -19.27 -9.94 38.77
N GLU A 346 -18.14 -9.51 39.34
CA GLU A 346 -18.12 -8.57 40.46
C GLU A 346 -18.57 -7.15 40.05
N LEU A 347 -18.14 -6.66 38.88
CA LEU A 347 -18.61 -5.39 38.31
C LEU A 347 -20.14 -5.39 38.19
N ASN A 348 -20.72 -6.47 37.67
CA ASN A 348 -22.17 -6.58 37.51
C ASN A 348 -22.90 -6.65 38.87
N ARG A 349 -22.34 -7.35 39.88
CA ARG A 349 -22.89 -7.35 41.24
C ARG A 349 -22.88 -5.96 41.87
N ALA A 350 -21.87 -5.16 41.56
CA ALA A 350 -21.76 -3.76 41.98
C ALA A 350 -22.64 -2.81 41.15
N GLY A 351 -23.38 -3.29 40.13
CA GLY A 351 -24.20 -2.48 39.25
C GLY A 351 -23.40 -1.61 38.28
N LEU A 352 -22.14 -1.97 38.01
CA LEU A 352 -21.21 -1.21 37.18
C LEU A 352 -21.16 -1.74 35.75
N PRO A 353 -20.76 -0.91 34.77
CA PRO A 353 -20.57 -1.35 33.40
C PRO A 353 -19.58 -2.52 33.32
N ARG A 354 -19.93 -3.53 32.51
CA ARG A 354 -19.02 -4.63 32.17
C ARG A 354 -17.97 -4.16 31.17
N VAL A 355 -16.81 -4.77 31.24
CA VAL A 355 -15.74 -4.64 30.25
C VAL A 355 -15.98 -5.61 29.11
N VAL A 356 -15.82 -5.12 27.88
CA VAL A 356 -16.07 -5.89 26.65
C VAL A 356 -14.85 -5.83 25.75
N ILE A 357 -14.44 -6.98 25.23
CA ILE A 357 -13.40 -7.12 24.22
C ILE A 357 -14.02 -6.74 22.88
N ARG A 358 -13.64 -5.58 22.34
CA ARG A 358 -14.27 -4.99 21.14
C ARG A 358 -13.61 -5.38 19.82
N ASP A 359 -12.37 -5.85 19.86
CA ASP A 359 -11.62 -6.30 18.68
C ASP A 359 -11.32 -7.80 18.76
N ARG A 360 -11.75 -8.57 17.75
CA ARG A 360 -11.25 -9.93 17.56
C ARG A 360 -9.93 -9.90 16.80
N LEU A 361 -8.82 -9.72 17.52
CA LEU A 361 -7.52 -10.26 17.12
C LEU A 361 -6.99 -11.22 18.19
N ILE A 362 -7.81 -12.18 18.59
CA ILE A 362 -7.34 -13.50 19.04
C ILE A 362 -7.46 -14.37 17.79
N THR A 363 -6.38 -14.55 17.03
CA THR A 363 -6.47 -15.23 15.71
C THR A 363 -6.68 -16.72 15.88
N GLU A 364 -7.65 -17.27 15.15
CA GLU A 364 -7.42 -18.50 14.38
C GLU A 364 -6.52 -18.18 13.19
#